data_AF-A0AAE4WBA4-F1
#
_entry.id   AF-A0AAE4WBA4-F1
#
_cell.length_a   1.000
_cell.length_b   1.000
_cell.length_c   1.000
_cell.angle_alpha   90.00
_cell.angle_beta   90.00
_cell.angle_gamma   90.00
#
_symmetry.space_group_name_H-M   'P 1'
#
loop_
_entity.id
_entity.type
_entity.pdbx_description
1 polymer ?
#
loop_
_entity_poly.entity_id
_entity_poly.type
_entity_poly.pdbx_seq_one_letter_code
_entity_poly.pdbx_strand_id
1 'polypeptide(L)'
;MSNAEGYRVGSWAVQGCVDTTQESLVWPIVEFHGWVAFRGSRKEFDIYLNGVKLEIQSFGSRQDVEEAMGAGWDAIGWSAVCDVGPTARDNGHALELEIRVIRQTIARKYFRYRDRFEAGTSPLKIVLHMPKTGGTSLRMALEEYRHDLFILPIYNGDFTRINGLSTSSVDKVDVAYGHTSYGVHHHIARPATYMTVLRNPYDFVSSLYFYSKYVQQDADMIEKSNIIEALKSLKRPEFDNYYTRSISGLDAALPVTEEHLEEAIYHIDSHFSFIGLAERPRESLKTFSRIFGLPLSYMSENITPLLVEREYIDPIEVNDAIRKHVGLDLKLYQYVLRKFWNMEIA
;
A
#
# COMPACT_ATOMS: atom_id res chain seq x y z
N MET A 1 29.92 -0.63 -3.79
CA MET A 1 29.66 -0.39 -5.22
C MET A 1 29.83 -1.72 -5.93
N SER A 2 28.73 -2.39 -6.30
CA SER A 2 28.82 -3.60 -7.13
C SER A 2 29.38 -3.21 -8.50
N ASN A 3 30.32 -3.99 -9.02
CA ASN A 3 30.97 -3.76 -10.32
C ASN A 3 29.93 -3.58 -11.43
N ALA A 4 29.72 -2.35 -11.89
CA ALA A 4 28.98 -2.08 -13.12
C ALA A 4 29.91 -2.40 -14.29
N GLU A 5 29.75 -3.58 -14.90
CA GLU A 5 30.47 -3.92 -16.13
C GLU A 5 29.89 -3.08 -17.28
N GLY A 6 30.65 -2.09 -17.72
CA GLY A 6 30.20 -1.20 -18.80
C GLY A 6 30.25 -1.87 -20.16
N TYR A 7 29.16 -1.79 -20.91
CA TYR A 7 29.06 -2.30 -22.27
C TYR A 7 29.26 -1.16 -23.29
N ARG A 8 30.15 -1.35 -24.27
CA ARG A 8 30.45 -0.37 -25.33
C ARG A 8 30.25 -0.99 -26.71
N VAL A 9 29.46 -0.33 -27.57
CA VAL A 9 29.33 -0.68 -29.00
C VAL A 9 29.40 0.58 -29.83
N GLY A 10 30.50 0.78 -30.55
CA GLY A 10 30.68 1.94 -31.43
C GLY A 10 30.63 3.27 -30.67
N SER A 11 29.69 4.14 -31.04
CA SER A 11 29.58 5.53 -30.54
C SER A 11 28.80 5.69 -29.22
N TRP A 12 28.25 4.61 -28.65
CA TRP A 12 27.45 4.68 -27.42
C TRP A 12 27.97 3.72 -26.35
N ALA A 13 27.75 4.11 -25.10
CA ALA A 13 28.08 3.31 -23.92
C ALA A 13 26.85 3.14 -23.05
N VAL A 14 26.72 2.00 -22.39
CA VAL A 14 25.65 1.73 -21.44
C VAL A 14 26.22 1.05 -20.21
N GLN A 15 25.68 1.41 -19.05
CA GLN A 15 25.95 0.75 -17.78
C GLN A 15 24.62 0.45 -17.09
N GLY A 16 24.59 -0.62 -16.32
CA GLY A 16 23.43 -0.94 -15.49
C GLY A 16 23.87 -1.42 -14.13
N CYS A 17 23.00 -1.24 -13.15
CA CYS A 17 23.17 -1.74 -11.80
C CYS A 17 21.86 -2.30 -11.28
N VAL A 18 21.98 -3.31 -10.42
CA VAL A 18 20.87 -3.85 -9.63
C VAL A 18 21.12 -3.46 -8.17
N ASP A 19 20.31 -2.52 -7.68
CA ASP A 19 20.43 -1.94 -6.34
C ASP A 19 19.81 -2.84 -5.26
N THR A 20 18.93 -3.75 -5.67
CA THR A 20 18.25 -4.73 -4.80
C THR A 20 19.23 -5.47 -3.88
N THR A 21 18.91 -5.57 -2.59
CA THR A 21 19.75 -6.21 -1.57
C THR A 21 19.30 -7.63 -1.28
N GLN A 22 20.23 -8.46 -0.79
CA GLN A 22 19.99 -9.86 -0.42
C GLN A 22 18.90 -10.03 0.66
N GLU A 23 18.70 -9.01 1.50
CA GLU A 23 17.69 -8.98 2.56
C GLU A 23 16.25 -8.82 2.02
N SER A 24 16.08 -8.32 0.80
CA SER A 24 14.75 -8.22 0.17
C SER A 24 14.20 -9.56 -0.34
N LEU A 25 15.02 -10.62 -0.34
CA LEU A 25 14.75 -11.91 -0.99
C LEU A 25 14.34 -13.00 -0.01
N VAL A 26 13.64 -12.59 1.04
CA VAL A 26 13.07 -13.47 2.07
C VAL A 26 11.59 -13.75 1.78
N TRP A 27 11.05 -13.19 0.69
CA TRP A 27 9.63 -13.25 0.33
C TRP A 27 9.48 -13.76 -1.13
N PRO A 28 8.49 -14.63 -1.44
CA PRO A 28 8.12 -14.96 -2.81
C PRO A 28 7.78 -13.76 -3.71
N ILE A 29 7.47 -12.58 -3.16
CA ILE A 29 7.17 -11.40 -3.98
C ILE A 29 8.25 -10.38 -3.67
N VAL A 30 9.09 -10.08 -4.65
CA VAL A 30 10.25 -9.22 -4.46
C VAL A 30 10.14 -8.03 -5.39
N GLU A 31 10.31 -6.84 -4.84
CA GLU A 31 10.52 -5.64 -5.63
C GLU A 31 12.01 -5.49 -5.93
N PHE A 32 12.37 -5.68 -7.19
CA PHE A 32 13.69 -5.43 -7.70
C PHE A 32 13.83 -4.00 -8.16
N HIS A 33 14.91 -3.36 -7.76
CA HIS A 33 15.29 -2.02 -8.18
C HIS A 33 16.67 -2.02 -8.82
N GLY A 34 16.89 -1.03 -9.67
CA GLY A 34 18.19 -0.72 -10.23
C GLY A 34 18.14 0.50 -11.13
N TRP A 35 19.17 0.66 -11.94
CA TRP A 35 19.25 1.73 -12.92
C TRP A 35 19.97 1.28 -14.19
N VAL A 36 19.71 1.99 -15.28
CA VAL A 36 20.43 1.89 -16.55
C VAL A 36 20.79 3.29 -17.01
N ALA A 37 22.08 3.51 -17.28
CA ALA A 37 22.60 4.79 -17.74
C ALA A 37 23.14 4.66 -19.17
N PHE A 38 22.76 5.59 -20.04
CA PHE A 38 23.18 5.63 -21.44
C PHE A 38 24.02 6.87 -21.71
N ARG A 39 25.09 6.69 -22.49
CA ARG A 39 25.87 7.78 -23.10
C ARG A 39 25.66 7.74 -24.60
N GLY A 40 24.94 8.72 -25.14
CA GLY A 40 24.50 8.75 -26.54
C GLY A 40 22.99 8.57 -26.68
N SER A 41 22.50 8.09 -27.83
CA SER A 41 21.05 7.91 -28.02
C SER A 41 20.48 6.81 -27.13
N ARG A 42 19.39 7.14 -26.44
CA ARG A 42 18.64 6.24 -25.57
C ARG A 42 18.17 5.00 -26.33
N LYS A 43 18.36 3.82 -25.72
CA LYS A 43 17.78 2.56 -26.20
C LYS A 43 16.91 1.96 -25.11
N GLU A 44 15.94 1.15 -25.53
CA GLU A 44 15.12 0.36 -24.62
C GLU A 44 15.97 -0.73 -23.95
N PHE A 45 15.60 -1.07 -22.73
CA PHE A 45 16.19 -2.15 -21.96
C PHE A 45 15.09 -3.01 -21.35
N ASP A 46 15.44 -4.26 -21.09
CA ASP A 46 14.56 -5.26 -20.51
C ASP A 46 15.21 -5.88 -19.27
N ILE A 47 14.40 -6.22 -18.27
CA ILE A 47 14.85 -6.94 -17.08
C ILE A 47 14.38 -8.39 -17.18
N TYR A 48 15.26 -9.33 -16.87
CA TYR A 48 14.95 -10.76 -16.85
C TYR A 48 15.29 -11.38 -15.50
N LEU A 49 14.42 -12.26 -15.01
CA LEU A 49 14.66 -13.10 -13.83
C LEU A 49 14.64 -14.57 -14.26
N ASN A 50 15.75 -15.28 -14.08
CA ASN A 50 15.92 -16.68 -14.50
C ASN A 50 15.47 -16.94 -15.95
N GLY A 51 15.70 -15.95 -16.83
CA GLY A 51 15.34 -15.98 -18.24
C GLY A 51 13.91 -15.55 -18.58
N VAL A 52 13.06 -15.24 -17.59
CA VAL A 52 11.70 -14.71 -17.79
C VAL A 52 11.75 -13.18 -17.79
N LYS A 53 11.19 -12.55 -18.83
CA LYS A 53 11.12 -11.08 -18.91
C LYS A 53 10.16 -10.55 -17.83
N LEU A 54 10.63 -9.58 -17.03
CA LEU A 54 9.82 -8.89 -16.04
C LEU A 54 9.09 -7.70 -16.67
N GLU A 55 7.89 -7.42 -16.17
CA GLU A 55 7.21 -6.16 -16.38
C GLU A 55 7.76 -5.11 -15.39
N ILE A 56 8.12 -3.94 -15.91
CA ILE A 56 8.61 -2.82 -15.09
C ILE A 56 7.41 -1.95 -14.72
N GLN A 57 7.12 -1.81 -13.43
CA GLN A 57 5.97 -1.04 -12.95
C GLN A 57 6.25 0.47 -12.95
N SER A 58 7.50 0.87 -12.75
CA SER A 58 7.84 2.29 -12.74
C SER A 58 9.26 2.58 -13.20
N PHE A 59 9.41 3.77 -13.77
CA PHE A 59 10.70 4.38 -14.09
C PHE A 59 10.85 5.68 -13.30
N GLY A 60 12.09 6.05 -12.98
CA GLY A 60 12.42 7.30 -12.30
C GLY A 60 13.73 7.87 -12.80
N SER A 61 13.98 9.16 -12.56
CA SER A 61 15.29 9.76 -12.82
C SER A 61 16.29 9.33 -11.74
N ARG A 62 17.58 9.28 -12.10
CA ARG A 62 18.68 8.96 -11.18
C ARG A 62 19.77 10.02 -11.26
N GLN A 63 19.44 11.23 -10.78
CA GLN A 63 20.35 12.37 -10.75
C GLN A 63 21.64 12.06 -9.97
N ASP A 64 21.54 11.27 -8.90
CA ASP A 64 22.68 10.77 -8.14
C ASP A 64 23.66 9.96 -9.01
N VAL A 65 23.14 9.17 -9.95
CA VAL A 65 23.94 8.39 -10.90
C VAL A 65 24.52 9.31 -11.99
N GLU A 66 23.73 10.24 -12.52
CA GLU A 66 24.18 11.21 -13.53
C GLU A 66 25.33 12.07 -13.00
N GLU A 67 25.22 12.58 -11.78
CA GLU A 67 26.25 13.36 -11.09
C GLU A 67 27.54 12.53 -10.90
N ALA A 68 27.40 11.27 -10.51
CA ALA A 68 28.54 10.37 -10.30
C ALA A 68 29.24 9.97 -11.60
N MET A 69 28.50 9.82 -12.71
CA MET A 69 29.04 9.41 -14.02
C MET A 69 29.56 10.59 -14.85
N GLY A 70 29.14 11.81 -14.53
CA GLY A 70 29.55 13.04 -15.19
C GLY A 70 28.79 13.34 -16.49
N ALA A 71 29.16 14.44 -17.15
CA ALA A 71 28.39 15.00 -18.27
C ALA A 71 28.21 14.03 -19.45
N GLY A 72 26.99 13.98 -19.98
CA GLY A 72 26.61 13.21 -21.17
C GLY A 72 26.04 11.82 -20.89
N TRP A 73 25.83 11.46 -19.62
CA TRP A 73 25.05 10.29 -19.21
C TRP A 73 23.63 10.69 -18.84
N ASP A 74 22.67 9.87 -19.22
CA ASP A 74 21.26 9.95 -18.85
C ASP A 74 20.88 8.65 -18.13
N ALA A 75 20.40 8.74 -16.88
CA ALA A 75 20.20 7.58 -16.02
C ALA A 75 18.74 7.36 -15.65
N ILE A 76 18.27 6.14 -15.90
CA ILE A 76 16.89 5.73 -15.69
C ILE A 76 16.88 4.68 -14.58
N GLY A 77 16.28 5.03 -13.45
CA GLY A 77 15.90 4.08 -12.41
C GLY A 77 14.70 3.25 -12.85
N TRP A 78 14.64 2.00 -12.40
CA TRP A 78 13.53 1.09 -12.66
C TRP A 78 13.13 0.33 -11.40
N SER A 79 11.84 0.00 -11.30
CA SER A 79 11.29 -0.92 -10.30
C SER A 79 10.48 -2.03 -10.95
N ALA A 80 10.73 -3.28 -10.55
CA ALA A 80 10.07 -4.48 -11.04
C ALA A 80 9.64 -5.38 -9.86
N VAL A 81 8.35 -5.51 -9.61
CA VAL A 81 7.77 -6.47 -8.66
C VAL A 81 7.61 -7.82 -9.35
N CYS A 82 8.13 -8.87 -8.73
CA CYS A 82 8.11 -10.21 -9.30
C CYS A 82 7.69 -11.25 -8.26
N ASP A 83 6.81 -12.16 -8.68
CA ASP A 83 6.63 -13.45 -8.01
C ASP A 83 7.83 -14.36 -8.32
N VAL A 84 8.77 -14.43 -7.38
CA VAL A 84 9.96 -15.26 -7.50
C VAL A 84 9.64 -16.75 -7.32
N GLY A 85 8.48 -17.12 -6.75
CA GLY A 85 8.12 -18.52 -6.50
C GLY A 85 8.15 -19.39 -7.76
N PRO A 86 7.41 -19.05 -8.83
CA PRO A 86 7.41 -19.80 -10.09
C PRO A 86 8.76 -19.80 -10.83
N THR A 87 9.57 -18.76 -10.63
CA THR A 87 10.85 -18.60 -11.34
C THR A 87 12.03 -19.16 -10.57
N ALA A 88 11.90 -19.38 -9.27
CA ALA A 88 12.87 -20.01 -8.41
C ALA A 88 13.08 -21.48 -8.83
N ARG A 89 14.09 -21.72 -9.66
CA ARG A 89 14.47 -23.07 -10.08
C ARG A 89 15.04 -23.83 -8.87
N ASP A 90 14.81 -25.14 -8.81
CA ASP A 90 15.35 -26.09 -7.80
C ASP A 90 16.90 -26.17 -7.75
N ASN A 91 17.61 -25.27 -8.43
CA ASN A 91 19.06 -25.23 -8.54
C ASN A 91 19.74 -24.53 -7.33
N GLY A 92 19.41 -24.94 -6.10
CA GLY A 92 20.19 -24.55 -4.92
C GLY A 92 20.00 -23.10 -4.45
N HIS A 93 18.78 -22.56 -4.55
CA HIS A 93 18.36 -21.27 -3.97
C HIS A 93 18.93 -20.00 -4.63
N ALA A 94 19.37 -20.05 -5.90
CA ALA A 94 19.90 -18.86 -6.59
C ALA A 94 18.92 -18.30 -7.64
N LEU A 95 18.63 -17.00 -7.55
CA LEU A 95 17.94 -16.20 -8.56
C LEU A 95 18.97 -15.42 -9.38
N GLU A 96 18.87 -15.49 -10.70
CA GLU A 96 19.69 -14.73 -11.66
C GLU A 96 18.86 -13.58 -12.23
N LEU A 97 19.25 -12.35 -11.92
CA LEU A 97 18.65 -11.14 -12.49
C LEU A 97 19.59 -10.55 -13.55
N GLU A 98 19.05 -10.26 -14.73
CA GLU A 98 19.79 -9.69 -15.86
C GLU A 98 19.12 -8.42 -16.37
N ILE A 99 19.95 -7.40 -16.64
CA ILE A 99 19.56 -6.23 -17.43
C ILE A 99 20.06 -6.45 -18.85
N ARG A 100 19.17 -6.40 -19.84
CA ARG A 100 19.51 -6.61 -21.25
C ARG A 100 19.20 -5.38 -22.09
N VAL A 101 20.14 -5.02 -22.97
CA VAL A 101 20.00 -3.98 -23.99
C VAL A 101 20.31 -4.59 -25.36
N ILE A 102 19.37 -4.50 -26.30
CA ILE A 102 19.48 -5.15 -27.62
C ILE A 102 19.88 -6.64 -27.48
N ARG A 103 19.19 -7.36 -26.58
CA ARG A 103 19.42 -8.78 -26.27
C ARG A 103 20.78 -9.12 -25.65
N GLN A 104 21.62 -8.14 -25.34
CA GLN A 104 22.89 -8.36 -24.65
C GLN A 104 22.77 -8.04 -23.17
N THR A 105 23.24 -8.94 -22.31
CA THR A 105 23.29 -8.72 -20.86
C THR A 105 24.37 -7.68 -20.55
N ILE A 106 23.96 -6.56 -19.97
CA ILE A 106 24.84 -5.44 -19.58
C ILE A 106 25.08 -5.38 -18.06
N ALA A 107 24.24 -6.05 -17.28
CA ALA A 107 24.44 -6.22 -15.85
C ALA A 107 23.78 -7.54 -15.44
N ARG A 108 24.43 -8.26 -14.52
CA ARG A 108 23.90 -9.48 -13.94
C ARG A 108 24.16 -9.49 -12.45
N LYS A 109 23.17 -9.91 -11.67
CA LYS A 109 23.32 -10.12 -10.24
C LYS A 109 22.67 -11.42 -9.83
N TYR A 110 23.36 -12.18 -9.00
CA TYR A 110 22.83 -13.39 -8.39
C TYR A 110 22.42 -13.10 -6.98
N PHE A 111 21.30 -13.69 -6.60
CA PHE A 111 20.69 -13.54 -5.32
C PHE A 111 20.48 -14.92 -4.75
N ARG A 112 20.78 -15.13 -3.47
CA ARG A 112 20.14 -16.24 -2.79
C ARG A 112 18.67 -15.86 -2.54
N TYR A 113 17.78 -16.81 -2.42
CA TYR A 113 16.47 -16.51 -1.87
C TYR A 113 16.21 -17.44 -0.70
N ARG A 114 15.64 -16.89 0.35
CA ARG A 114 15.16 -17.68 1.47
C ARG A 114 13.67 -17.81 1.28
N ASP A 115 13.23 -19.01 0.93
CA ASP A 115 11.79 -19.28 0.90
C ASP A 115 11.27 -19.52 2.31
N ARG A 116 9.98 -19.23 2.50
CA ARG A 116 9.21 -19.88 3.56
C ARG A 116 8.55 -21.09 2.91
N PHE A 117 9.06 -22.28 3.22
CA PHE A 117 8.54 -23.52 2.64
C PHE A 117 7.14 -23.86 3.15
N GLU A 118 6.77 -23.35 4.32
CA GLU A 118 5.48 -23.62 4.94
C GLU A 118 4.43 -22.60 4.50
N ALA A 119 3.33 -23.11 3.95
CA ALA A 119 2.13 -22.33 3.69
C ALA A 119 1.51 -21.85 5.02
N GLY A 120 0.93 -20.65 5.01
CA GLY A 120 0.14 -20.17 6.14
C GLY A 120 -1.12 -21.02 6.29
N THR A 121 -1.23 -21.74 7.41
CA THR A 121 -2.43 -22.54 7.73
C THR A 121 -3.56 -21.71 8.34
N SER A 122 -3.26 -20.47 8.72
CA SER A 122 -4.22 -19.52 9.28
C SER A 122 -4.91 -18.71 8.18
N PRO A 123 -6.15 -18.21 8.43
CA PRO A 123 -6.80 -17.29 7.51
C PRO A 123 -5.92 -16.08 7.19
N LEU A 124 -5.93 -15.64 5.92
CA LEU A 124 -5.26 -14.40 5.52
C LEU A 124 -5.88 -13.21 6.23
N LYS A 125 -5.01 -12.41 6.86
CA LYS A 125 -5.41 -11.21 7.58
C LYS A 125 -5.40 -10.04 6.60
N ILE A 126 -6.57 -9.52 6.24
CA ILE A 126 -6.72 -8.40 5.32
C ILE A 126 -7.01 -7.14 6.13
N VAL A 127 -6.07 -6.20 6.12
CA VAL A 127 -6.20 -4.91 6.81
C VAL A 127 -6.58 -3.85 5.78
N LEU A 128 -7.85 -3.45 5.78
CA LEU A 128 -8.33 -2.31 5.01
C LEU A 128 -7.78 -1.05 5.67
N HIS A 129 -6.77 -0.45 5.05
CA HIS A 129 -6.20 0.79 5.54
C HIS A 129 -7.10 1.96 5.17
N MET A 130 -7.88 2.46 6.12
CA MET A 130 -8.55 3.75 5.95
C MET A 130 -7.50 4.87 6.12
N PRO A 131 -7.46 5.88 5.23
CA PRO A 131 -6.55 7.00 5.38
C PRO A 131 -6.89 7.76 6.67
N LYS A 132 -5.89 8.36 7.31
CA LYS A 132 -6.07 9.25 8.47
C LYS A 132 -6.79 8.65 9.70
N THR A 133 -6.90 7.34 9.80
CA THR A 133 -7.43 6.62 10.97
C THR A 133 -6.34 6.00 11.85
N GLY A 134 -5.08 6.34 11.63
CA GLY A 134 -3.96 5.76 12.39
C GLY A 134 -3.43 4.44 11.83
N GLY A 135 -3.90 3.99 10.66
CA GLY A 135 -3.41 2.76 10.03
C GLY A 135 -1.90 2.75 9.77
N THR A 136 -1.25 3.90 9.54
CA THR A 136 0.22 3.98 9.43
C THR A 136 0.93 3.41 10.67
N SER A 137 0.41 3.68 11.87
CA SER A 137 0.98 3.12 13.11
C SER A 137 0.85 1.60 13.14
N LEU A 138 -0.31 1.06 12.75
CA LEU A 138 -0.51 -0.38 12.65
C LEU A 138 0.40 -1.02 11.60
N ARG A 139 0.55 -0.40 10.42
CA ARG A 139 1.49 -0.84 9.39
C ARG A 139 2.90 -0.91 9.93
N MET A 140 3.38 0.18 10.53
CA MET A 140 4.74 0.24 11.08
C MET A 140 4.95 -0.80 12.19
N ALA A 141 3.94 -1.03 13.04
CA ALA A 141 4.00 -2.08 14.06
C ALA A 141 4.12 -3.48 13.44
N LEU A 142 3.44 -3.76 12.32
CA LEU A 142 3.55 -5.04 11.61
C LEU A 142 4.90 -5.16 10.88
N GLU A 143 5.41 -4.07 10.31
CA GLU A 143 6.70 -4.01 9.59
C GLU A 143 7.90 -4.27 10.51
N GLU A 144 7.79 -4.00 11.82
CA GLU A 144 8.79 -4.41 12.82
C GLU A 144 9.00 -5.94 12.80
N TYR A 145 7.97 -6.70 12.42
CA TYR A 145 7.96 -8.16 12.32
C TYR A 145 8.01 -8.66 10.87
N ARG A 146 8.51 -7.86 9.91
CA ARG A 146 8.65 -8.27 8.48
C ARG A 146 9.54 -9.49 8.23
N HIS A 147 10.27 -9.96 9.25
CA HIS A 147 11.04 -11.20 9.20
C HIS A 147 10.20 -12.43 9.58
N ASP A 148 9.11 -12.23 10.34
CA ASP A 148 8.18 -13.26 10.81
C ASP A 148 6.86 -13.26 10.02
N LEU A 149 6.50 -12.12 9.44
CA LEU A 149 5.30 -11.87 8.65
C LEU A 149 5.63 -11.53 7.20
N PHE A 150 4.88 -12.11 6.27
CA PHE A 150 4.80 -11.64 4.89
C PHE A 150 3.62 -10.70 4.70
N ILE A 151 3.93 -9.43 4.43
CA ILE A 151 2.97 -8.34 4.28
C ILE A 151 2.89 -7.96 2.81
N LEU A 152 1.73 -8.21 2.19
CA LEU A 152 1.42 -7.80 0.83
C LEU A 152 0.76 -6.42 0.82
N PRO A 153 1.42 -5.36 0.31
CA PRO A 153 0.80 -4.06 0.14
C PRO A 153 -0.19 -4.07 -1.03
N ILE A 154 -1.40 -3.57 -0.80
CA ILE A 154 -2.47 -3.40 -1.79
C ILE A 154 -2.86 -1.93 -1.79
N TYR A 155 -2.50 -1.21 -2.84
CA TYR A 155 -2.84 0.21 -2.99
C TYR A 155 -3.68 0.43 -4.24
N ASN A 156 -4.56 1.44 -4.19
CA ASN A 156 -5.36 1.91 -5.34
C ASN A 156 -6.28 0.84 -5.97
N GLY A 157 -6.72 -0.15 -5.20
CA GLY A 157 -7.49 -1.27 -5.75
C GLY A 157 -6.72 -2.08 -6.81
N ASP A 158 -5.40 -1.91 -6.88
CA ASP A 158 -4.55 -2.63 -7.82
C ASP A 158 -4.37 -4.08 -7.34
N PHE A 159 -5.35 -4.91 -7.69
CA PHE A 159 -5.32 -6.33 -7.47
C PHE A 159 -4.36 -7.05 -8.44
N THR A 160 -3.69 -6.37 -9.38
CA THR A 160 -2.72 -7.03 -10.27
C THR A 160 -1.58 -7.67 -9.47
N ARG A 161 -1.19 -7.05 -8.35
CA ARG A 161 -0.25 -7.62 -7.39
C ARG A 161 -0.74 -8.89 -6.70
N ILE A 162 -2.04 -9.20 -6.75
CA ILE A 162 -2.63 -10.45 -6.23
C ILE A 162 -2.91 -11.42 -7.38
N ASN A 163 -3.55 -10.94 -8.45
CA ASN A 163 -3.91 -11.73 -9.64
C ASN A 163 -2.68 -12.24 -10.40
N GLY A 164 -1.57 -11.52 -10.35
CA GLY A 164 -0.29 -11.94 -10.93
C GLY A 164 0.49 -12.94 -10.07
N LEU A 165 0.03 -13.23 -8.85
CA LEU A 165 0.69 -14.18 -7.96
C LEU A 165 0.24 -15.60 -8.24
N SER A 166 1.20 -16.51 -8.18
CA SER A 166 0.90 -17.93 -8.09
C SER A 166 0.18 -18.25 -6.77
N THR A 167 -0.68 -19.27 -6.80
CA THR A 167 -1.35 -19.79 -5.59
C THR A 167 -0.34 -20.09 -4.48
N SER A 168 0.82 -20.68 -4.84
CA SER A 168 1.92 -20.96 -3.90
C SER A 168 2.49 -19.71 -3.20
N SER A 169 2.43 -18.55 -3.85
CA SER A 169 2.92 -17.29 -3.29
C SER A 169 1.85 -16.61 -2.44
N VAL A 170 0.59 -16.64 -2.89
CA VAL A 170 -0.56 -16.17 -2.09
C VAL A 170 -0.68 -16.93 -0.77
N ASP A 171 -0.47 -18.24 -0.78
CA ASP A 171 -0.57 -19.10 0.41
C ASP A 171 0.50 -18.81 1.46
N LYS A 172 1.57 -18.10 1.10
CA LYS A 172 2.63 -17.70 2.04
C LYS A 172 2.38 -16.32 2.65
N VAL A 173 1.52 -15.49 2.07
CA VAL A 173 1.21 -14.16 2.61
C VAL A 173 0.51 -14.31 3.96
N ASP A 174 0.94 -13.58 4.98
CA ASP A 174 0.30 -13.57 6.29
C ASP A 174 -0.71 -12.42 6.41
N VAL A 175 -0.36 -11.28 5.82
CA VAL A 175 -1.12 -10.03 5.92
C VAL A 175 -1.21 -9.39 4.55
N ALA A 176 -2.42 -9.02 4.15
CA ALA A 176 -2.66 -8.10 3.03
C ALA A 176 -3.05 -6.74 3.62
N TYR A 177 -2.39 -5.66 3.21
CA TYR A 177 -2.57 -4.34 3.83
C TYR A 177 -2.64 -3.23 2.78
N GLY A 178 -3.61 -2.32 2.89
CA GLY A 178 -3.53 -1.01 2.21
C GLY A 178 -4.87 -0.42 1.81
N HIS A 179 -4.83 0.60 0.94
CA HIS A 179 -5.98 1.39 0.53
C HIS A 179 -6.78 0.63 -0.54
N THR A 180 -7.71 -0.19 -0.08
CA THR A 180 -8.61 -0.98 -0.92
C THR A 180 -9.97 -1.13 -0.25
N SER A 181 -10.95 -1.56 -1.02
CA SER A 181 -12.29 -1.88 -0.55
C SER A 181 -12.41 -3.37 -0.20
N TYR A 182 -13.48 -3.72 0.49
CA TYR A 182 -13.90 -5.09 0.69
C TYR A 182 -14.05 -5.83 -0.66
N GLY A 183 -13.68 -7.12 -0.70
CA GLY A 183 -13.73 -7.96 -1.90
C GLY A 183 -12.38 -8.58 -2.30
N VAL A 184 -11.26 -8.14 -1.70
CA VAL A 184 -9.92 -8.72 -1.91
C VAL A 184 -9.91 -10.25 -1.82
N HIS A 185 -10.63 -10.82 -0.84
CA HIS A 185 -10.71 -12.26 -0.61
C HIS A 185 -11.27 -13.07 -1.80
N HIS A 186 -12.00 -12.45 -2.74
CA HIS A 186 -12.45 -13.14 -3.96
C HIS A 186 -11.29 -13.60 -4.85
N HIS A 187 -10.11 -13.00 -4.68
CA HIS A 187 -8.88 -13.34 -5.42
C HIS A 187 -7.98 -14.33 -4.66
N ILE A 188 -8.44 -14.83 -3.50
CA ILE A 188 -7.66 -15.65 -2.59
C ILE A 188 -8.38 -16.97 -2.36
N ALA A 189 -7.71 -18.09 -2.62
CA ALA A 189 -8.31 -19.42 -2.51
C ALA A 189 -8.50 -19.90 -1.06
N ARG A 190 -7.74 -19.34 -0.11
CA ARG A 190 -7.78 -19.72 1.30
C ARG A 190 -8.71 -18.82 2.12
N PRO A 191 -9.18 -19.25 3.31
CA PRO A 191 -9.97 -18.40 4.19
C PRO A 191 -9.28 -17.06 4.47
N ALA A 192 -10.06 -15.99 4.58
CA ALA A 192 -9.56 -14.67 4.90
C ALA A 192 -10.46 -14.01 5.95
N THR A 193 -9.87 -13.09 6.72
CA THR A 193 -10.58 -12.25 7.69
C THR A 193 -10.19 -10.81 7.49
N TYR A 194 -11.17 -9.91 7.64
CA TYR A 194 -10.98 -8.48 7.48
C TYR A 194 -10.75 -7.79 8.82
N MET A 195 -9.98 -6.72 8.76
CA MET A 195 -9.77 -5.81 9.86
C MET A 195 -9.62 -4.39 9.34
N THR A 196 -9.93 -3.41 10.17
CA THR A 196 -9.68 -2.01 9.86
C THR A 196 -9.58 -1.17 11.13
N VAL A 197 -9.24 0.11 10.98
CA VAL A 197 -9.32 1.11 12.05
C VAL A 197 -10.18 2.25 11.52
N LEU A 198 -11.24 2.58 12.25
CA LEU A 198 -12.09 3.71 11.95
C LEU A 198 -11.78 4.88 12.90
N ARG A 199 -12.26 6.05 12.51
CA ARG A 199 -12.22 7.29 13.29
C ARG A 199 -13.59 7.95 13.19
N ASN A 200 -13.97 8.77 14.15
CA ASN A 200 -15.15 9.61 14.08
C ASN A 200 -15.24 10.27 12.68
N PRO A 201 -16.35 10.07 11.93
CA PRO A 201 -16.46 10.56 10.56
C PRO A 201 -16.18 12.06 10.39
N TYR A 202 -16.52 12.90 11.38
CA TYR A 202 -16.21 14.33 11.35
C TYR A 202 -14.71 14.60 11.40
N ASP A 203 -14.02 13.95 12.33
CA ASP A 203 -12.57 14.09 12.51
C ASP A 203 -11.80 13.47 11.34
N PHE A 204 -12.32 12.39 10.76
CA PHE A 204 -11.78 11.74 9.56
C PHE A 204 -11.81 12.69 8.37
N VAL A 205 -12.99 13.22 8.00
CA VAL A 205 -13.13 14.15 6.87
C VAL A 205 -12.25 15.38 7.04
N SER A 206 -12.26 15.97 8.23
CA SER A 206 -11.40 17.11 8.54
C SER A 206 -9.91 16.75 8.39
N SER A 207 -9.47 15.65 8.98
CA SER A 207 -8.07 15.22 8.92
C SER A 207 -7.61 14.89 7.50
N LEU A 208 -8.50 14.30 6.69
CA LEU A 208 -8.23 13.98 5.29
C LEU A 208 -8.08 15.25 4.46
N TYR A 209 -9.05 16.17 4.51
CA TYR A 209 -8.97 17.44 3.78
C TYR A 209 -7.67 18.19 4.08
N PHE A 210 -7.35 18.39 5.35
CA PHE A 210 -6.15 19.14 5.73
C PHE A 210 -4.85 18.41 5.35
N TYR A 211 -4.85 17.08 5.40
CA TYR A 211 -3.71 16.31 4.94
C TYR A 211 -3.52 16.42 3.42
N SER A 212 -4.60 16.29 2.65
CA SER A 212 -4.56 16.42 1.19
C SER A 212 -4.11 17.82 0.76
N LYS A 213 -4.64 18.87 1.39
CA LYS A 213 -4.28 20.25 1.06
C LYS A 213 -2.85 20.63 1.45
N TYR A 214 -2.43 20.36 2.68
CA TYR A 214 -1.20 20.93 3.24
C TYR A 214 -0.01 19.99 3.22
N VAL A 215 -0.23 18.68 3.19
CA VAL A 215 0.85 17.68 3.21
C VAL A 215 1.04 17.03 1.84
N GLN A 216 -0.05 16.57 1.22
CA GLN A 216 0.03 16.00 -0.13
C GLN A 216 0.10 17.08 -1.22
N GLN A 217 -0.25 18.32 -0.89
CA GLN A 217 -0.31 19.43 -1.83
C GLN A 217 -1.18 19.10 -3.06
N ASP A 218 -2.30 18.45 -2.81
CA ASP A 218 -3.28 18.12 -3.84
C ASP A 218 -3.78 19.41 -4.51
N ALA A 219 -3.63 19.48 -5.84
CA ALA A 219 -3.88 20.70 -6.60
C ALA A 219 -5.32 21.21 -6.44
N ASP A 220 -6.32 20.31 -6.56
CA ASP A 220 -7.73 20.71 -6.43
C ASP A 220 -8.03 21.21 -5.02
N MET A 221 -7.42 20.61 -3.99
CA MET A 221 -7.61 21.02 -2.59
C MET A 221 -6.95 22.35 -2.27
N ILE A 222 -5.79 22.64 -2.87
CA ILE A 222 -5.09 23.93 -2.71
C ILE A 222 -5.92 25.07 -3.29
N GLU A 223 -6.60 24.84 -4.41
CA GLU A 223 -7.44 25.85 -5.06
C GLU A 223 -8.66 26.25 -4.22
N LYS A 224 -9.09 25.42 -3.27
CA LYS A 224 -10.25 25.73 -2.41
C LYS A 224 -9.84 26.63 -1.27
N SER A 225 -10.66 27.62 -0.99
CA SER A 225 -10.44 28.55 0.11
C SER A 225 -10.53 27.83 1.45
N ASN A 226 -11.49 26.91 1.59
CA ASN A 226 -11.68 26.12 2.80
C ASN A 226 -12.36 24.76 2.59
N ILE A 227 -12.42 23.96 3.65
CA ILE A 227 -13.07 22.63 3.66
C ILE A 227 -14.54 22.66 3.20
N ILE A 228 -15.30 23.71 3.55
CA ILE A 228 -16.72 23.83 3.18
C ILE A 228 -16.85 23.98 1.67
N GLU A 229 -16.00 24.83 1.06
CA GLU A 229 -15.94 24.98 -0.39
C GLU A 229 -15.50 23.69 -1.08
N ALA A 230 -14.49 23.00 -0.52
CA ALA A 230 -14.01 21.73 -1.05
C ALA A 230 -15.11 20.67 -1.08
N LEU A 231 -15.82 20.45 0.02
CA LEU A 231 -16.90 19.46 0.10
C LEU A 231 -18.07 19.79 -0.84
N LYS A 232 -18.37 21.07 -1.05
CA LYS A 232 -19.43 21.49 -1.98
C LYS A 232 -19.07 21.33 -3.45
N SER A 233 -17.80 21.56 -3.80
CA SER A 233 -17.37 21.67 -5.21
C SER A 233 -16.67 20.43 -5.74
N LEU A 234 -16.01 19.64 -4.89
CA LEU A 234 -15.28 18.44 -5.28
C LEU A 234 -16.12 17.20 -4.98
N LYS A 235 -16.41 16.42 -6.01
CA LYS A 235 -17.07 15.11 -5.89
C LYS A 235 -16.01 14.02 -5.81
N ARG A 236 -15.47 13.81 -4.61
CA ARG A 236 -14.43 12.81 -4.35
C ARG A 236 -14.96 11.68 -3.46
N PRO A 237 -14.82 10.40 -3.86
CA PRO A 237 -15.33 9.25 -3.10
C PRO A 237 -14.82 9.18 -1.66
N GLU A 238 -13.57 9.60 -1.40
CA GLU A 238 -13.02 9.64 -0.05
C GLU A 238 -13.69 10.62 0.93
N PHE A 239 -14.55 11.52 0.44
CA PHE A 239 -15.35 12.41 1.29
C PHE A 239 -16.85 12.04 1.33
N ASP A 240 -17.30 11.04 0.57
CA ASP A 240 -18.70 10.63 0.47
C ASP A 240 -18.92 9.22 1.03
N ASN A 241 -19.39 9.16 2.28
CA ASN A 241 -19.66 7.93 3.03
C ASN A 241 -18.59 6.85 2.82
N TYR A 242 -17.33 7.26 2.98
CA TYR A 242 -16.15 6.48 2.63
C TYR A 242 -16.08 5.14 3.36
N TYR A 243 -16.46 5.08 4.64
CA TYR A 243 -16.42 3.82 5.39
C TYR A 243 -17.46 2.84 4.86
N THR A 244 -18.69 3.32 4.65
CA THR A 244 -19.80 2.54 4.09
C THR A 244 -19.43 2.00 2.72
N ARG A 245 -18.91 2.87 1.84
CA ARG A 245 -18.40 2.50 0.52
C ARG A 245 -17.30 1.44 0.60
N SER A 246 -16.28 1.67 1.42
CA SER A 246 -15.11 0.80 1.48
C SER A 246 -15.44 -0.57 2.06
N ILE A 247 -16.32 -0.65 3.07
CA ILE A 247 -16.67 -1.90 3.76
C ILE A 247 -17.75 -2.69 3.00
N SER A 248 -18.66 -2.03 2.29
CA SER A 248 -19.59 -2.71 1.36
C SER A 248 -18.86 -3.27 0.13
N GLY A 249 -17.72 -2.69 -0.26
CA GLY A 249 -17.04 -3.07 -1.51
C GLY A 249 -17.57 -2.33 -2.73
N LEU A 250 -18.30 -1.23 -2.51
CA LEU A 250 -18.91 -0.43 -3.58
C LEU A 250 -17.87 0.23 -4.48
N ASP A 251 -18.09 0.15 -5.80
CA ASP A 251 -17.31 0.86 -6.81
C ASP A 251 -17.33 2.38 -6.57
N ALA A 252 -16.17 3.03 -6.71
CA ALA A 252 -15.99 4.45 -6.44
C ALA A 252 -16.89 5.36 -7.29
N ALA A 253 -17.31 4.92 -8.48
CA ALA A 253 -18.17 5.69 -9.39
C ALA A 253 -19.65 5.68 -8.97
N LEU A 254 -20.07 4.73 -8.13
CA LEU A 254 -21.47 4.56 -7.75
C LEU A 254 -21.85 5.36 -6.50
N PRO A 255 -23.10 5.87 -6.40
CA PRO A 255 -23.57 6.56 -5.21
C PRO A 255 -23.80 5.58 -4.06
N VAL A 256 -23.46 6.01 -2.84
CA VAL A 256 -23.72 5.22 -1.63
C VAL A 256 -25.20 5.33 -1.24
N THR A 257 -25.81 4.22 -0.82
CA THR A 257 -27.22 4.13 -0.42
C THR A 257 -27.38 3.39 0.90
N GLU A 258 -28.60 3.35 1.46
CA GLU A 258 -28.87 2.66 2.73
C GLU A 258 -28.64 1.14 2.59
N GLU A 259 -28.89 0.55 1.42
CA GLU A 259 -28.60 -0.86 1.14
C GLU A 259 -27.11 -1.17 1.33
N HIS A 260 -26.23 -0.27 0.89
CA HIS A 260 -24.78 -0.42 1.10
C HIS A 260 -24.38 -0.31 2.57
N LEU A 261 -25.14 0.43 3.39
CA LEU A 261 -24.94 0.44 4.84
C LEU A 261 -25.31 -0.91 5.45
N GLU A 262 -26.41 -1.51 5.03
CA GLU A 262 -26.82 -2.85 5.45
C GLU A 262 -25.78 -3.91 5.04
N GLU A 263 -25.27 -3.84 3.81
CA GLU A 263 -24.17 -4.69 3.33
C GLU A 263 -22.90 -4.50 4.16
N ALA A 264 -22.51 -3.25 4.43
CA ALA A 264 -21.33 -2.97 5.24
C ALA A 264 -21.47 -3.56 6.65
N ILE A 265 -22.63 -3.41 7.30
CA ILE A 265 -22.91 -4.03 8.61
C ILE A 265 -22.84 -5.56 8.52
N TYR A 266 -23.46 -6.15 7.49
CA TYR A 266 -23.40 -7.59 7.27
C TYR A 266 -21.96 -8.10 7.10
N HIS A 267 -21.12 -7.41 6.32
CA HIS A 267 -19.70 -7.76 6.17
C HIS A 267 -18.94 -7.64 7.49
N ILE A 268 -19.21 -6.60 8.30
CA ILE A 268 -18.60 -6.44 9.62
C ILE A 268 -18.94 -7.61 10.55
N ASP A 269 -20.15 -8.17 10.44
CA ASP A 269 -20.59 -9.27 11.30
C ASP A 269 -20.11 -10.64 10.82
N SER A 270 -20.01 -10.83 9.51
CA SER A 270 -19.64 -12.11 8.91
C SER A 270 -18.13 -12.27 8.75
N HIS A 271 -17.40 -11.22 8.36
CA HIS A 271 -16.03 -11.35 7.87
C HIS A 271 -14.99 -10.50 8.59
N PHE A 272 -15.38 -9.51 9.39
CA PHE A 272 -14.42 -8.71 10.14
C PHE A 272 -14.13 -9.33 11.51
N SER A 273 -12.89 -9.75 11.73
CA SER A 273 -12.45 -10.22 13.05
C SER A 273 -12.30 -9.09 14.07
N PHE A 274 -12.00 -7.87 13.61
CA PHE A 274 -11.87 -6.71 14.49
C PHE A 274 -11.90 -5.38 13.75
N ILE A 275 -12.47 -4.36 14.40
CA ILE A 275 -12.41 -2.97 13.96
C ILE A 275 -11.89 -2.13 15.12
N GLY A 276 -10.71 -1.52 14.94
CA GLY A 276 -10.14 -0.60 15.90
C GLY A 276 -10.74 0.80 15.80
N LEU A 277 -10.50 1.61 16.84
CA LEU A 277 -10.85 3.02 16.89
C LEU A 277 -9.59 3.87 17.03
N ALA A 278 -9.46 4.89 16.18
CA ALA A 278 -8.34 5.83 16.22
C ALA A 278 -8.27 6.60 17.55
N GLU A 279 -9.42 6.79 18.21
CA GLU A 279 -9.60 7.45 19.51
C GLU A 279 -9.21 6.54 20.69
N ARG A 280 -9.05 5.23 20.45
CA ARG A 280 -8.63 4.21 21.43
C ARG A 280 -7.45 3.41 20.88
N PRO A 281 -6.31 4.06 20.60
CA PRO A 281 -5.20 3.43 19.89
C PRO A 281 -4.54 2.32 20.72
N ARG A 282 -4.46 2.46 22.05
CA ARG A 282 -3.83 1.46 22.93
C ARG A 282 -4.66 0.19 23.01
N GLU A 283 -5.97 0.34 23.19
CA GLU A 283 -6.94 -0.74 23.25
C GLU A 283 -7.02 -1.46 21.90
N SER A 284 -7.06 -0.69 20.80
CA SER A 284 -7.04 -1.23 19.45
C SER A 284 -5.76 -2.02 19.18
N LEU A 285 -4.58 -1.48 19.50
CA LEU A 285 -3.30 -2.14 19.27
C LEU A 285 -3.12 -3.40 20.12
N LYS A 286 -3.65 -3.40 21.36
CA LYS A 286 -3.69 -4.59 22.22
C LYS A 286 -4.51 -5.72 21.60
N THR A 287 -5.67 -5.41 21.01
CA THR A 287 -6.49 -6.42 20.34
C THR A 287 -5.85 -6.90 19.04
N PHE A 288 -5.27 -6.00 18.24
CA PHE A 288 -4.45 -6.41 17.09
C PHE A 288 -3.32 -7.34 17.50
N SER A 289 -2.59 -7.01 18.57
CA SER A 289 -1.50 -7.87 19.09
C SER A 289 -1.96 -9.29 19.37
N ARG A 290 -3.15 -9.45 19.96
CA ARG A 290 -3.76 -10.78 20.21
C ARG A 290 -4.12 -11.50 18.92
N ILE A 291 -4.72 -10.81 17.96
CA ILE A 291 -5.14 -11.38 16.67
C ILE A 291 -3.94 -11.81 15.83
N PHE A 292 -2.87 -11.01 15.81
CA PHE A 292 -1.64 -11.32 15.10
C PHE A 292 -0.73 -12.29 15.87
N GLY A 293 -0.93 -12.46 17.18
CA GLY A 293 -0.05 -13.26 18.03
C GLY A 293 1.33 -12.61 18.24
N LEU A 294 1.42 -11.28 18.08
CA LEU A 294 2.67 -10.51 18.10
C LEU A 294 2.54 -9.33 19.06
N PRO A 295 3.60 -8.95 19.80
CA PRO A 295 3.56 -7.80 20.70
C PRO A 295 3.73 -6.49 19.92
N LEU A 296 2.66 -6.03 19.27
CA LEU A 296 2.68 -4.78 18.50
C LEU A 296 2.77 -3.58 19.45
N SER A 297 3.81 -2.76 19.29
CA SER A 297 4.06 -1.62 20.20
C SER A 297 4.18 -0.26 19.51
N TYR A 298 4.35 -0.23 18.19
CA TYR A 298 4.53 1.04 17.49
C TYR A 298 3.26 1.91 17.52
N MET A 299 3.40 3.11 18.04
CA MET A 299 2.38 4.15 17.99
C MET A 299 3.04 5.47 17.63
N SER A 300 2.63 6.06 16.51
CA SER A 300 2.97 7.44 16.16
C SER A 300 1.72 8.31 16.18
N GLU A 301 1.81 9.48 16.82
CA GLU A 301 0.83 10.54 16.66
C GLU A 301 1.19 11.39 15.44
N ASN A 302 0.41 11.26 14.38
CA ASN A 302 0.52 12.18 13.24
C ASN A 302 -0.20 13.47 13.60
N ILE A 303 0.55 14.46 14.09
CA ILE A 303 0.04 15.80 14.33
C ILE A 303 -0.04 16.53 13.00
N THR A 304 -1.26 16.72 12.46
CA THR A 304 -1.47 17.71 11.42
C THR A 304 -1.12 19.08 12.03
N PRO A 305 -0.26 19.91 11.39
CA PRO A 305 0.11 21.22 11.90
C PRO A 305 -1.11 22.06 12.34
N LEU A 306 -0.92 22.98 13.28
CA LEU A 306 -1.92 24.03 13.52
C LEU A 306 -2.06 24.86 12.25
N LEU A 307 -3.26 24.85 11.66
CA LEU A 307 -3.52 25.48 10.39
C LEU A 307 -4.30 26.76 10.62
N VAL A 308 -3.76 27.86 10.09
CA VAL A 308 -4.38 29.20 10.06
C VAL A 308 -5.82 29.12 9.57
N GLU A 309 -6.11 28.29 8.57
CA GLU A 309 -7.46 28.08 8.04
C GLU A 309 -8.47 27.65 9.12
N ARG A 310 -8.08 26.83 10.10
CA ARG A 310 -8.98 26.39 11.19
C ARG A 310 -9.39 27.51 12.13
N GLU A 311 -8.61 28.59 12.22
CA GLU A 311 -8.89 29.71 13.11
C GLU A 311 -9.98 30.63 12.57
N TYR A 312 -10.21 30.60 11.25
CA TYR A 312 -11.12 31.53 10.56
C TYR A 312 -12.43 30.89 10.09
N ILE A 313 -12.71 29.64 10.47
CA ILE A 313 -13.92 28.93 10.05
C ILE A 313 -14.72 28.52 11.28
N ASP A 314 -16.04 28.77 11.25
CA ASP A 314 -16.96 28.32 12.29
C ASP A 314 -17.05 26.77 12.30
N PRO A 315 -16.69 26.11 13.42
CA PRO A 315 -16.80 24.66 13.55
C PRO A 315 -18.22 24.12 13.33
N ILE A 316 -19.26 24.91 13.61
CA ILE A 316 -20.65 24.51 13.41
C ILE A 316 -20.94 24.40 11.90
N GLU A 317 -20.54 25.41 11.12
CA GLU A 317 -20.71 25.39 9.67
C GLU A 317 -19.94 24.25 9.00
N VAL A 318 -18.72 23.96 9.50
CA VAL A 318 -17.91 22.83 9.04
C VAL A 318 -18.63 21.51 9.31
N ASN A 319 -19.11 21.31 10.54
CA ASN A 319 -19.82 20.09 10.91
C ASN A 319 -21.11 19.92 10.09
N ASP A 320 -21.87 20.98 9.85
CA ASP A 320 -23.07 20.94 9.01
C ASP A 320 -22.74 20.62 7.54
N ALA A 321 -21.61 21.11 7.03
CA ALA A 321 -21.11 20.74 5.71
C ALA A 321 -20.74 19.25 5.67
N ILE A 322 -19.90 18.78 6.60
CA ILE A 322 -19.44 17.39 6.67
C ILE A 322 -20.62 16.42 6.79
N ARG A 323 -21.58 16.71 7.69
CA ARG A 323 -22.72 15.84 7.98
C ARG A 323 -23.51 15.43 6.73
N LYS A 324 -23.56 16.30 5.72
CA LYS A 324 -24.27 16.04 4.45
C LYS A 324 -23.63 14.93 3.63
N HIS A 325 -22.33 14.68 3.83
CA HIS A 325 -21.56 13.70 3.06
C HIS A 325 -21.27 12.40 3.82
N VAL A 326 -21.45 12.38 5.15
CA VAL A 326 -21.08 11.22 6.00
C VAL A 326 -22.27 10.63 6.76
N GLY A 327 -23.50 10.89 6.32
CA GLY A 327 -24.73 10.46 7.02
C GLY A 327 -24.80 8.95 7.31
N LEU A 328 -24.37 8.12 6.35
CA LEU A 328 -24.34 6.67 6.49
C LEU A 328 -23.13 6.21 7.30
N ASP A 329 -21.98 6.86 7.11
CA ASP A 329 -20.78 6.59 7.92
C ASP A 329 -21.02 6.88 9.41
N LEU A 330 -21.84 7.88 9.75
CA LEU A 330 -22.24 8.13 11.13
C LEU A 330 -23.04 6.97 11.73
N LYS A 331 -23.97 6.38 10.96
CA LYS A 331 -24.74 5.21 11.40
C LYS A 331 -23.83 3.99 11.55
N LEU A 332 -22.97 3.74 10.57
CA LEU A 332 -21.99 2.65 10.60
C LEU A 332 -21.02 2.80 11.76
N TYR A 333 -20.51 4.00 12.00
CA TYR A 333 -19.58 4.27 13.09
C TYR A 333 -20.24 4.06 14.46
N GLN A 334 -21.51 4.46 14.63
CA GLN A 334 -22.26 4.13 15.85
C GLN A 334 -22.43 2.62 16.05
N TYR A 335 -22.64 1.86 14.98
CA TYR A 335 -22.69 0.40 15.04
C TYR A 335 -21.34 -0.16 15.53
N VAL A 336 -20.24 0.28 14.91
CA VAL A 336 -18.88 -0.12 15.28
C VAL A 336 -18.54 0.24 16.72
N LEU A 337 -18.91 1.44 17.19
CA LEU A 337 -18.70 1.84 18.59
C LEU A 337 -19.36 0.86 19.56
N ARG A 338 -20.62 0.48 19.32
CA ARG A 338 -21.31 -0.50 20.16
C ARG A 338 -20.59 -1.85 20.14
N LYS A 339 -20.17 -2.32 18.96
CA LYS A 339 -19.43 -3.58 18.81
C LYS A 339 -18.09 -3.55 19.54
N PHE A 340 -17.36 -2.44 19.44
CA PHE A 340 -16.06 -2.24 20.10
C PHE A 340 -16.17 -2.38 21.61
N TRP A 341 -17.10 -1.66 22.24
CA TRP A 341 -17.26 -1.69 23.71
C TRP A 341 -17.88 -2.99 24.22
N ASN A 342 -18.73 -3.66 23.43
CA ASN A 342 -19.26 -4.97 23.80
C ASN A 342 -18.15 -6.05 23.86
N MET A 343 -17.09 -5.93 23.05
CA MET A 343 -15.94 -6.84 23.10
C MET A 343 -15.04 -6.65 24.33
N GLU A 344 -15.12 -5.51 25.03
CA GLU A 344 -14.34 -5.31 26.27
C GLU A 344 -14.97 -5.97 27.50
N ILE A 345 -16.26 -6.28 27.43
CA ILE A 345 -17.03 -6.87 28.53
C ILE A 345 -16.99 -8.41 28.49
N ALA A 346 -16.71 -8.99 27.32
CA ALA A 346 -16.54 -10.43 27.10
C ALA A 346 -15.08 -10.85 27.32
#